data_AF-A0A1D6F1W3-F1
#
_entry.id   AF-A0A1D6F1W3-F1
#
_cell.length_a   1.000
_cell.length_b   1.000
_cell.length_c   1.000
_cell.angle_alpha   90.00
_cell.angle_beta   90.00
_cell.angle_gamma   90.00
#
_symmetry.space_group_name_H-M   'P 1'
#
loop_
_entity.id
_entity.type
_entity.pdbx_description
1 polymer ?
#
loop_
_entity_poly.entity_id
_entity_poly.type
_entity_poly.pdbx_seq_one_letter_code
_entity_poly.pdbx_strand_id
1 'polypeptide(L)'
;MQLPVLFKNIMEALALASLIDDEKYLDDCQFDLWKQSYVVACTIVYGKLRRSRRLDAVQSGYTALSIVKQGDLMVVANAGDSRVVLGTTSNDDAITPSSSSST
;
A
#
# COMPACT_ATOMS: atom_id res chain seq x y z
N MET A 1 0.29 21.12 6.39
CA MET A 1 0.73 20.76 5.03
C MET A 1 1.73 19.58 5.08
N GLN A 2 1.42 18.50 5.81
CA GLN A 2 2.35 17.38 6.08
C GLN A 2 1.92 16.04 5.45
N LEU A 3 0.65 15.92 5.07
CA LEU A 3 0.06 14.74 4.41
C LEU A 3 0.74 14.39 3.07
N PRO A 4 1.13 15.35 2.21
CA PRO A 4 1.78 15.04 0.92
C PRO A 4 3.16 14.39 1.10
N VAL A 5 3.88 14.78 2.14
CA VAL A 5 5.24 14.26 2.44
C VAL A 5 5.17 12.82 2.95
N LEU A 6 4.09 12.48 3.65
CA LEU A 6 3.86 11.15 4.20
C LEU A 6 3.56 10.14 3.09
N PHE A 7 2.70 10.53 2.16
CA PHE A 7 2.36 9.75 0.97
C PHE A 7 3.61 9.54 0.09
N LYS A 8 4.41 10.60 -0.10
CA LYS A 8 5.68 10.52 -0.84
C LYS A 8 6.65 9.50 -0.23
N ASN A 9 6.81 9.46 1.09
CA ASN A 9 7.72 8.52 1.75
C ASN A 9 7.27 7.06 1.59
N ILE A 10 5.95 6.80 1.63
CA ILE A 10 5.40 5.45 1.39
C ILE A 10 5.67 5.03 -0.05
N MET A 11 5.40 5.91 -1.00
CA MET A 11 5.63 5.66 -2.41
C MET A 11 7.12 5.45 -2.74
N GLU A 12 8.03 6.24 -2.14
CA GLU A 12 9.48 6.07 -2.31
C GLU A 12 9.99 4.74 -1.72
N ALA A 13 9.51 4.35 -0.53
CA ALA A 13 9.89 3.07 0.07
C ALA A 13 9.39 1.87 -0.74
N LEU A 14 8.17 1.96 -1.28
CA LEU A 14 7.58 0.94 -2.15
C LEU A 14 8.30 0.87 -3.51
N ALA A 15 8.72 2.01 -4.08
CA ALA A 15 9.50 2.06 -5.31
C ALA A 15 10.91 1.46 -5.14
N LEU A 16 11.55 1.65 -3.98
CA LEU A 16 12.84 1.01 -3.68
C LEU A 16 12.72 -0.50 -3.52
N ALA A 17 11.63 -1.00 -2.91
CA ALA A 17 11.35 -2.43 -2.83
C ALA A 17 11.14 -3.06 -4.22
N SER A 18 10.49 -2.32 -5.11
CA SER A 18 10.25 -2.67 -6.52
C SER A 18 11.53 -2.73 -7.38
N LEU A 19 12.50 -1.85 -7.12
CA LEU A 19 13.79 -1.83 -7.85
C LEU A 19 14.71 -3.02 -7.52
N ILE A 20 14.45 -3.72 -6.41
CA ILE A 20 15.23 -4.91 -6.00
C ILE A 20 14.79 -6.16 -6.79
N ASP A 21 13.67 -6.09 -7.52
CA ASP A 21 12.95 -7.22 -8.13
C ASP A 21 13.32 -7.51 -9.59
N ASP A 22 14.30 -6.81 -10.19
CA ASP A 22 14.74 -7.09 -11.58
C ASP A 22 15.46 -8.45 -11.73
N GLU A 23 15.78 -9.16 -10.64
CA GLU A 23 16.39 -10.50 -10.65
C GLU A 23 15.42 -11.61 -10.21
N LYS A 24 14.68 -12.13 -11.19
CA LYS A 24 14.12 -13.50 -11.33
C LYS A 24 13.83 -14.35 -10.06
N TYR A 25 12.55 -14.78 -10.00
CA TYR A 25 12.08 -16.10 -9.56
C TYR A 25 12.05 -16.41 -8.05
N LEU A 26 11.29 -15.65 -7.25
CA LEU A 26 10.73 -16.14 -5.99
C LEU A 26 9.41 -15.41 -5.67
N ASP A 27 8.29 -15.89 -6.24
CA ASP A 27 6.93 -15.31 -6.08
C ASP A 27 6.56 -15.09 -4.60
N ASP A 28 6.87 -16.06 -3.73
CA ASP A 28 6.67 -15.95 -2.27
C ASP A 28 7.56 -14.87 -1.63
N CYS A 29 8.82 -14.78 -2.03
CA CYS A 29 9.74 -13.78 -1.45
C CYS A 29 9.41 -12.36 -1.90
N GLN A 30 8.87 -12.20 -3.10
CA GLN A 30 8.41 -10.91 -3.61
C GLN A 30 7.23 -10.40 -2.78
N PHE A 31 6.22 -11.25 -2.53
CA PHE A 31 5.08 -10.91 -1.66
C PHE A 31 5.54 -10.58 -0.24
N ASP A 32 6.44 -11.38 0.33
CA ASP A 32 7.01 -11.12 1.65
C ASP A 32 7.78 -9.79 1.71
N LEU A 33 8.52 -9.44 0.66
CA LEU A 33 9.23 -8.17 0.55
C LEU A 33 8.24 -6.99 0.49
N TRP A 34 7.19 -7.08 -0.32
CA TRP A 34 6.14 -6.06 -0.40
C TRP A 34 5.43 -5.87 0.94
N LYS A 35 5.10 -6.97 1.62
CA LYS A 35 4.48 -6.96 2.95
C LYS A 35 5.37 -6.31 3.99
N GLN A 36 6.66 -6.70 4.06
CA GLN A 36 7.62 -6.08 4.98
C GLN A 36 7.81 -4.58 4.69
N SER A 37 7.93 -4.23 3.42
CA SER A 37 8.11 -2.83 2.99
C SER A 37 6.93 -1.96 3.40
N TYR A 38 5.70 -2.45 3.24
CA TYR A 38 4.50 -1.75 3.69
C TYR A 38 4.47 -1.57 5.21
N VAL A 39 4.77 -2.62 6.00
CA VAL A 39 4.81 -2.54 7.47
C VAL A 39 5.86 -1.53 7.95
N VAL A 40 7.05 -1.55 7.35
CA VAL A 40 8.14 -0.60 7.66
C VAL A 40 7.71 0.83 7.32
N ALA A 41 7.14 1.05 6.13
CA ALA A 41 6.65 2.36 5.72
C ALA A 41 5.57 2.89 6.67
N CYS A 42 4.57 2.08 7.01
CA CYS A 42 3.53 2.42 7.99
C CYS A 42 4.14 2.76 9.36
N THR A 43 5.14 2.02 9.82
CA THR A 43 5.81 2.27 11.10
C THR A 43 6.55 3.61 11.11
N ILE A 44 7.28 3.93 10.04
CA ILE A 44 7.99 5.21 9.89
C ILE A 44 6.99 6.37 9.87
N VAL A 45 5.92 6.21 9.11
CA VAL A 45 4.83 7.17 8.96
C VAL A 45 4.14 7.44 10.29
N TYR A 46 3.68 6.38 10.96
CA TYR A 46 3.02 6.46 12.25
C TYR A 46 3.96 7.06 13.31
N GLY A 47 5.24 6.67 13.31
CA GLY A 47 6.26 7.24 14.17
C GLY A 47 6.49 8.74 13.96
N LYS A 48 6.40 9.23 12.72
CA LYS A 48 6.46 10.67 12.41
C LYS A 48 5.19 11.39 12.87
N LEU A 49 4.03 10.77 12.66
CA LEU A 49 2.73 11.33 13.04
C LEU A 49 2.61 11.47 14.56
N ARG A 50 2.97 10.43 15.31
CA ARG A 50 2.95 10.40 16.78
C ARG A 50 3.88 11.44 17.42
N ARG A 51 4.98 11.81 16.75
CA ARG A 51 5.91 12.85 17.21
C ARG A 51 5.48 14.26 16.81
N SER A 52 4.53 14.40 15.90
CA SER A 52 4.05 15.70 15.42
C SER A 52 3.12 16.34 16.45
N ARG A 53 3.61 17.35 17.20
CA ARG A 53 2.80 18.14 18.15
C ARG A 53 1.60 18.89 17.54
N ARG A 54 1.52 18.96 16.21
CA ARG A 54 0.43 19.61 15.47
C ARG A 54 -0.72 18.66 15.11
N LEU A 55 -0.51 17.35 15.25
CA LEU A 55 -1.47 16.32 14.86
C LEU A 55 -1.72 15.45 16.09
N ASP A 56 -2.96 15.38 16.56
CA ASP A 56 -3.32 14.55 17.70
C ASP A 56 -3.46 13.08 17.30
N ALA A 57 -2.36 12.50 16.85
CA ALA A 57 -2.29 11.12 16.36
C ALA A 57 -2.43 10.06 17.45
N VAL A 58 -2.42 10.48 18.73
CA VAL A 58 -2.56 9.58 19.87
C VAL A 58 -4.03 9.35 20.19
N GLN A 59 -4.88 10.37 20.01
CA GLN A 59 -6.32 10.25 20.22
C GLN A 59 -7.13 10.10 18.93
N SER A 60 -6.57 10.48 17.76
CA SER A 60 -7.20 10.23 16.47
C SER A 60 -6.74 8.89 15.87
N GLY A 61 -7.67 8.04 15.43
CA GLY A 61 -7.36 6.88 14.60
C GLY A 61 -6.89 7.28 13.20
N TYR A 62 -6.24 6.35 12.49
CA TYR A 62 -5.86 6.53 11.08
C TYR A 62 -6.31 5.31 10.26
N THR A 63 -6.71 5.58 9.02
CA THR A 63 -6.90 4.56 7.98
C THR A 63 -5.93 4.82 6.84
N ALA A 64 -5.51 3.79 6.14
CA ALA A 64 -4.64 3.89 4.98
C ALA A 64 -4.97 2.82 3.95
N LEU A 65 -5.13 3.22 2.69
CA LEU A 65 -5.24 2.33 1.54
C LEU A 65 -4.22 2.79 0.51
N SER A 66 -3.37 1.88 0.05
CA SER A 66 -2.31 2.14 -0.93
C SER A 66 -2.40 1.14 -2.08
N ILE A 67 -2.17 1.63 -3.30
CA ILE A 67 -2.16 0.83 -4.52
C ILE A 67 -0.85 1.12 -5.25
N VAL A 68 -0.09 0.07 -5.56
CA VAL A 68 1.12 0.15 -6.39
C VAL A 68 0.89 -0.72 -7.62
N LYS A 69 1.20 -0.18 -8.81
CA LYS A 69 1.05 -0.87 -10.08
C LYS A 69 2.35 -0.80 -10.86
N GLN A 70 2.95 -1.96 -11.12
CA GLN A 70 4.20 -2.11 -11.87
C GLN A 70 4.02 -3.20 -12.93
N GLY A 71 4.03 -2.82 -14.21
CA GLY A 71 3.69 -3.76 -15.29
C GLY A 71 2.30 -4.36 -15.08
N ASP A 72 2.23 -5.68 -15.02
CA ASP A 72 1.01 -6.47 -14.74
C ASP A 72 0.82 -6.79 -13.25
N LEU A 73 1.80 -6.46 -12.40
CA LEU A 73 1.70 -6.59 -10.95
C LEU A 73 0.93 -5.39 -10.37
N MET A 74 -0.09 -5.70 -9.56
CA MET A 74 -0.82 -4.73 -8.76
C MET A 74 -0.83 -5.18 -7.30
N VAL A 75 -0.29 -4.35 -6.42
CA VAL A 75 -0.27 -4.57 -4.97
C VAL A 75 -1.24 -3.62 -4.30
N VAL A 76 -2.14 -4.17 -3.49
CA VAL A 76 -3.09 -3.42 -2.66
C VAL A 76 -2.76 -3.66 -1.19
N ALA A 77 -2.57 -2.58 -0.44
CA ALA A 77 -2.34 -2.65 0.99
C ALA A 77 -3.36 -1.77 1.72
N ASN A 78 -4.10 -2.38 2.66
CA ASN A 78 -5.15 -1.71 3.43
C ASN A 78 -4.86 -1.83 4.93
N ALA A 79 -5.05 -0.74 5.65
CA ALA A 79 -5.00 -0.65 7.10
C ALA A 79 -6.21 0.18 7.57
N GLY A 80 -7.28 -0.52 7.95
CA GLY A 80 -8.55 0.10 8.36
C GLY A 80 -9.73 -0.48 7.59
N ASP A 81 -10.82 0.28 7.55
CA ASP A 81 -12.11 -0.10 6.95
C ASP A 81 -12.30 0.42 5.52
N SER A 82 -11.25 1.04 4.94
CA SER A 82 -11.22 1.47 3.55
C SER A 82 -11.37 0.28 2.60
N ARG A 83 -11.87 0.52 1.39
CA ARG A 83 -12.16 -0.53 0.40
C ARG A 83 -11.69 -0.13 -0.99
N VAL A 84 -11.25 -1.11 -1.78
CA VAL A 84 -10.94 -0.96 -3.20
C VAL A 84 -11.78 -1.96 -4.00
N VAL A 85 -12.20 -1.55 -5.20
CA VAL A 85 -12.90 -2.41 -6.16
C VAL A 85 -12.10 -2.39 -7.45
N LEU A 86 -11.74 -3.57 -7.96
CA LEU A 86 -11.08 -3.73 -9.25
C LEU A 86 -12.13 -4.23 -10.25
N GLY A 87 -12.43 -3.40 -11.24
CA GLY A 87 -13.27 -3.76 -12.38
C GLY A 87 -12.40 -4.40 -13.46
N THR A 88 -12.71 -5.63 -13.83
CA THR A 88 -12.10 -6.33 -14.96
C THR A 88 -13.12 -6.48 -16.07
N THR A 89 -12.72 -6.17 -17.31
CA THR A 89 -13.52 -6.44 -18.50
C THR A 89 -13.24 -7.86 -18.98
N SER A 90 -14.29 -8.68 -19.06
CA SER A 90 -14.27 -9.90 -19.88
C SER A 90 -14.29 -9.52 -21.37
N ASN A 91 -13.85 -10.41 -22.27
CA ASN A 91 -14.02 -10.26 -23.72
C ASN A 91 -15.49 -10.09 -24.15
N ASP A 92 -16.46 -10.35 -23.25
CA ASP A 92 -17.90 -10.17 -23.46
C ASP A 92 -18.45 -8.81 -22.97
N ASP A 93 -17.60 -7.79 -22.77
CA ASP A 93 -17.97 -6.43 -22.28
C ASP A 93 -18.65 -6.36 -20.90
N ALA A 94 -18.76 -7.49 -20.20
CA ALA A 94 -19.27 -7.54 -18.83
C ALA A 94 -18.21 -7.10 -17.81
N ILE A 95 -18.51 -6.07 -17.03
CA ILE A 95 -17.70 -5.65 -15.89
C ILE A 95 -18.07 -6.53 -14.70
N THR A 96 -17.14 -7.36 -14.23
CA THR A 96 -17.30 -8.13 -13.00
C THR A 96 -16.54 -7.44 -11.86
N PRO A 97 -17.20 -7.07 -10.75
CA PRO A 97 -16.51 -6.52 -9.60
C PRO A 97 -15.79 -7.63 -8.84
N SER A 98 -14.49 -7.44 -8.59
CA SER A 98 -13.72 -8.30 -7.69
C SER A 98 -13.45 -7.56 -6.37
N SER A 99 -13.69 -8.23 -5.24
CA SER A 99 -13.40 -7.72 -3.90
C SER A 99 -12.56 -8.72 -3.13
N SER A 100 -11.43 -8.28 -2.59
CA SER A 100 -10.60 -9.07 -1.67
C SER A 100 -10.98 -8.77 -0.22
N SER A 101 -11.42 -9.79 0.53
CA SER A 101 -11.64 -9.69 1.98
C SER A 101 -10.42 -10.23 2.75
N SER A 102 -9.91 -9.47 3.71
CA SER A 102 -8.88 -9.93 4.64
C SER A 102 -9.54 -10.65 5.83
N THR A 103 -9.26 -11.93 6.03
CA THR A 103 -9.48 -12.67 7.29
C THR A 103 -8.30 -12.52 8.22
#